data_AF-A0A419RR45-F1
#
_entry.id   AF-A0A419RR45-F1
#
_cell.length_a   1.000
_cell.length_b   1.000
_cell.length_c   1.000
_cell.angle_alpha   90.00
_cell.angle_beta   90.00
_cell.angle_gamma   90.00
#
_symmetry.space_group_name_H-M   'P 1'
#
loop_
_entity.id
_entity.type
_entity.pdbx_description
1 polymer ?
#
loop_
_entity_poly.entity_id
_entity_poly.type
_entity_poly.pdbx_seq_one_letter_code
_entity_poly.pdbx_strand_id
1 'polypeptide(L)' 'MKKPEAEQGIRYLCTKWAREIGLNAKQYETASFSQFWTWLRLNHPEYLDFGTSTSVAYDVEMWFEQEMNQSSYQ' A
#
# COMPACT_ATOMS: atom_id res chain seq x y z
N MET A 1 -4.78 15.07 4.24
CA MET A 1 -4.46 14.20 5.41
C MET A 1 -2.99 14.41 5.82
N LYS A 2 -2.56 14.19 7.08
CA LYS A 2 -1.09 14.20 7.37
C LYS A 2 -0.47 12.85 6.98
N LYS A 3 0.81 12.86 6.62
CA LYS A 3 1.55 11.66 6.19
C LYS A 3 1.44 10.46 7.17
N PRO A 4 1.54 10.64 8.51
CA PRO A 4 1.40 9.50 9.44
C PRO A 4 0.00 8.88 9.45
N GLU A 5 -1.05 9.69 9.29
CA GLU A 5 -2.43 9.20 9.21
C GLU A 5 -2.64 8.44 7.89
N ALA A 6 -2.04 8.95 6.80
CA ALA A 6 -2.05 8.29 5.50
C ALA A 6 -1.33 6.94 5.54
N GLU A 7 -0.13 6.89 6.13
CA GLU A 7 0.64 5.66 6.31
C GLU A 7 -0.17 4.58 7.04
N GLN A 8 -0.73 4.93 8.21
CA GLN A 8 -1.50 3.99 9.01
C GLN A 8 -2.71 3.44 8.22
N GLY A 9 -3.43 4.33 7.52
CA GLY A 9 -4.55 3.94 6.69
C GLY A 9 -4.14 3.02 5.54
N ILE A 10 -3.05 3.34 4.86
CA ILE A 10 -2.57 2.58 3.70
C ILE A 10 -2.09 1.19 4.12
N ARG A 11 -1.38 1.04 5.24
CA ARG A 11 -1.01 -0.27 5.79
C ARG A 11 -2.23 -1.13 6.10
N TYR A 12 -3.26 -0.55 6.72
CA TYR A 12 -4.53 -1.22 6.93
C TYR A 12 -5.15 -1.67 5.59
N LEU A 13 -5.17 -0.77 4.59
CA LEU A 13 -5.73 -1.04 3.27
C LEU A 13 -4.96 -2.11 2.49
N CYS A 14 -3.63 -2.23 2.65
CA CYS A 14 -2.85 -3.33 2.11
C CYS A 14 -3.43 -4.68 2.53
N THR A 15 -3.57 -4.90 3.84
CA THR A 15 -4.10 -6.17 4.37
C THR A 15 -5.56 -6.42 4.01
N LYS A 16 -6.38 -5.36 3.95
CA LYS A 16 -7.77 -5.43 3.51
C LYS A 16 -7.86 -5.85 2.05
N TRP A 17 -7.14 -5.15 1.17
CA TRP A 17 -7.11 -5.45 -0.26
C TRP A 17 -6.60 -6.88 -0.53
N ALA A 18 -5.54 -7.31 0.15
CA ALA A 18 -5.01 -8.67 0.03
C ALA A 18 -6.11 -9.72 0.32
N ARG A 19 -6.91 -9.51 1.36
CA ARG A 19 -8.05 -10.39 1.68
C ARG A 19 -9.15 -10.33 0.62
N GLU A 20 -9.45 -9.15 0.07
CA GLU A 20 -10.45 -8.99 -1.00
C GLU A 20 -10.08 -9.77 -2.27
N ILE A 21 -8.80 -9.83 -2.61
CA ILE A 21 -8.31 -10.61 -3.76
C ILE A 21 -7.97 -12.06 -3.42
N GLY A 22 -8.27 -12.52 -2.20
CA GLY A 22 -8.10 -13.91 -1.77
C GLY A 22 -6.68 -14.29 -1.38
N LEU A 23 -5.77 -13.34 -1.19
CA LEU A 23 -4.44 -13.60 -0.64
C LEU A 23 -4.51 -13.76 0.88
N ASN A 24 -3.73 -14.73 1.38
CA ASN A 24 -3.44 -14.85 2.80
C ASN A 24 -2.00 -14.38 3.09
N ALA A 25 -1.66 -14.24 4.38
CA ALA A 25 -0.35 -13.74 4.82
C ALA A 25 0.86 -14.51 4.27
N LYS A 26 0.71 -15.79 3.91
CA LYS A 26 1.80 -16.59 3.30
C LYS A 26 2.03 -16.27 1.82
N GLN A 27 1.13 -15.49 1.21
CA GLN A 27 1.16 -15.12 -0.20
C GLN A 27 1.36 -13.62 -0.41
N TYR A 28 1.62 -12.86 0.66
CA TYR A 28 1.83 -11.41 0.54
C TYR A 28 3.04 -11.07 -0.35
N GLU A 29 4.06 -11.93 -0.39
CA GLU A 29 5.20 -11.80 -1.30
C GLU A 29 4.82 -11.82 -2.80
N THR A 30 3.66 -12.39 -3.15
CA THR A 30 3.17 -12.47 -4.54
C THR A 30 2.23 -11.31 -4.90
N ALA A 31 1.94 -10.43 -3.94
CA ALA A 31 1.03 -9.32 -4.15
C ALA A 31 1.62 -8.29 -5.13
N SER A 32 0.81 -7.75 -6.05
CA SER A 32 1.32 -6.77 -7.01
C SER A 32 1.04 -5.33 -6.56
N PHE A 33 2.10 -4.53 -6.39
CA PHE A 33 1.96 -3.11 -6.07
C PHE A 33 1.11 -2.37 -7.13
N SER A 34 1.29 -2.65 -8.42
CA SER A 34 0.54 -1.98 -9.48
C SER A 34 -0.97 -2.24 -9.42
N GLN A 35 -1.37 -3.46 -9.03
CA GLN A 35 -2.76 -3.82 -8.79
C GLN A 35 -3.31 -3.13 -7.55
N PHE A 36 -2.56 -3.14 -6.45
CA PHE A 36 -2.93 -2.42 -5.22
C PHE A 36 -3.06 -0.91 -5.48
N TRP A 37 -2.11 -0.29 -6.16
CA TRP A 37 -2.10 1.14 -6.48
C TRP A 37 -3.30 1.56 -7.33
N THR A 38 -3.70 0.71 -8.27
CA THR A 38 -4.91 0.95 -9.08
C THR A 38 -6.18 0.86 -8.22
N TRP A 39 -6.29 -0.17 -7.39
CA TRP A 39 -7.42 -0.32 -6.46
C TRP A 39 -7.48 0.84 -5.45
N LEU A 40 -6.36 1.27 -4.90
CA LEU A 40 -6.26 2.34 -3.90
C LEU A 40 -6.73 3.68 -4.48
N ARG A 41 -6.28 4.04 -5.70
CA ARG A 41 -6.70 5.27 -6.38
C ARG A 41 -8.20 5.32 -6.68
N LEU A 42 -8.80 4.17 -6.97
CA LEU A 42 -10.23 4.09 -7.31
C LEU A 42 -11.14 4.10 -6.07
N ASN A 43 -10.72 3.44 -4.99
CA ASN A 43 -11.57 3.22 -3.82
C ASN A 43 -11.28 4.17 -2.65
N HIS A 44 -10.05 4.67 -2.56
CA HIS A 44 -9.51 5.35 -1.39
C HIS A 44 -8.58 6.54 -1.75
N PRO A 45 -8.99 7.43 -2.68
CA PRO A 45 -8.15 8.58 -3.09
C PRO A 45 -7.84 9.55 -1.94
N GLU A 46 -8.65 9.57 -0.88
CA GLU A 46 -8.45 10.42 0.31
C GLU A 46 -7.13 10.16 1.04
N TYR A 47 -6.57 8.94 0.91
CA TYR A 47 -5.29 8.56 1.49
C TYR A 47 -4.10 8.99 0.62
N LEU A 48 -4.34 9.55 -0.56
CA LEU A 48 -3.31 9.98 -1.52
C LEU A 48 -3.06 11.50 -1.50
N ASP A 49 -3.80 12.24 -0.69
CA ASP A 49 -3.69 13.69 -0.53
C ASP A 49 -2.93 14.05 0.75
N PHE A 50 -1.62 13.76 0.77
CA PHE A 50 -0.71 14.15 1.85
C PHE A 50 0.57 14.79 1.31
N GLY A 51 1.11 15.74 2.07
CA GLY A 51 2.38 16.38 1.74
C GLY A 51 3.57 15.45 1.96
N THR A 52 4.45 15.33 0.97
CA THR A 52 5.71 14.60 1.06
C THR A 52 6.80 15.29 0.25
N SER A 53 8.06 15.13 0.66
CA SER A 53 9.23 15.67 -0.06
C SER A 53 9.65 14.79 -1.24
N THR A 54 9.07 13.60 -1.37
CA THR A 54 9.32 12.63 -2.45
C THR A 54 8.11 12.62 -3.41
N SER A 55 7.49 11.46 -3.61
CA SER A 55 6.29 11.22 -4.40
C SER A 55 5.34 10.39 -3.54
N VAL A 56 4.05 10.72 -3.59
CA VAL A 56 3.00 9.93 -2.92
C VAL A 56 3.08 8.47 -3.37
N ALA A 57 3.25 8.21 -4.67
CA ALA A 57 3.34 6.83 -5.16
C ALA A 57 4.55 6.08 -4.59
N TYR A 58 5.69 6.76 -4.44
CA TYR A 58 6.91 6.17 -3.88
C TYR A 58 6.75 5.83 -2.39
N ASP A 59 6.18 6.75 -1.59
CA ASP A 59 5.91 6.47 -0.17
C ASP A 59 4.94 5.30 -0.01
N VAL A 60 3.92 5.23 -0.86
CA VAL A 60 2.91 4.16 -0.81
C VAL A 60 3.47 2.81 -1.25
N GLU A 61 4.35 2.78 -2.25
CA GLU A 61 5.09 1.57 -2.66
C GLU A 61 5.96 1.05 -1.52
N MET A 62 6.75 1.92 -0.89
CA MET A 62 7.58 1.54 0.25
C MET A 62 6.75 0.98 1.42
N TRP A 63 5.61 1.60 1.75
CA TRP A 63 4.72 1.09 2.81
C TRP A 63 4.08 -0.24 2.42
N PHE A 64 3.70 -0.40 1.15
CA PHE A 64 3.16 -1.65 0.63
C PHE A 64 4.18 -2.79 0.73
N GLU A 65 5.41 -2.58 0.28
CA GLU A 65 6.49 -3.57 0.33
C GLU A 65 6.76 -4.03 1.77
N GLN A 66 6.85 -3.07 2.70
CA GLN A 66 7.03 -3.35 4.12
C GLN A 66 5.87 -4.16 4.72
N GLU A 67 4.63 -3.82 4.38
CA GLU A 67 3.44 -4.51 4.89
C GLU A 67 3.25 -5.90 4.27
N MET A 68 3.66 -6.06 3.01
CA MET A 68 3.55 -7.31 2.27
C MET A 68 4.76 -8.23 2.42
N ASN A 69 5.73 -7.84 3.26
CA ASN A 69 7.00 -8.54 3.43
C ASN A 69 7.73 -8.79 2.10
N GLN A 70 7.61 -7.85 1.17
CA GLN A 70 8.36 -7.85 -0.08
C GLN A 70 9.66 -7.10 0.15
N SER A 71 10.74 -7.84 0.35
CA SER A 71 12.08 -7.26 0.31
C SER A 71 12.53 -7.22 -1.15
N SER A 72 12.61 -6.02 -1.74
CA SER A 72 13.28 -5.83 -3.04
C SER A 72 14.82 -5.87 -2.93
N TYR A 73 15.36 -6.52 -1.89
CA TYR A 73 16.80 -6.66 -1.62
C TYR A 73 17.15 -8.11 -1.26
N GLN A 74 17.70 -8.84 -2.23
CA GLN A 74 18.71 -9.88 -2.03
C GLN A 74 19.87 -9.61 -3.00
#